data_AF-A0A7W8ABH8-F1
#
_entry.id   AF-A0A7W8ABH8-F1
#
_cell.length_a   1.000
_cell.length_b   1.000
_cell.length_c   1.000
_cell.angle_alpha   90.00
_cell.angle_beta   90.00
_cell.angle_gamma   90.00
#
_symmetry.space_group_name_H-M   'P 1'
#
loop_
_entity.id
_entity.type
_entity.pdbx_description
1 polymer ?
#
loop_
_entity_poly.entity_id
_entity_poly.type
_entity_poly.pdbx_seq_one_letter_code
_entity_poly.pdbx_strand_id
1 'polypeptide(L)'
;MSAPHSVRTAAGLWLTAVALGAVETAIAVSGLLISGEASVGELAGGLGLRLAIYAAAIYLALALRRGKNWARLTLTATLGVFGTISLVIEPIRYFMAGGGLSAALYSADAAGLAMGASRVLHLAAVLGAVTLMFQRSANDYFAGNSGARRLRTPGERRAAAVDTTTTPAQTSMADLASTMTARRPASNKPSGPNINDPSAS
;
A
#
# COMPACT_ATOMS: atom_id res chain seq x y z
N MET A 1 2.68 -7.04 14.08
CA MET A 1 4.13 -6.77 13.94
C MET A 1 4.31 -5.46 13.20
N SER A 2 4.99 -4.48 13.80
CA SER A 2 5.32 -3.23 13.13
C SER A 2 6.30 -3.50 11.98
N ALA A 3 6.10 -2.86 10.83
CA ALA A 3 6.99 -3.04 9.69
C ALA A 3 8.42 -2.54 10.05
N PRO A 4 9.49 -3.23 9.62
CA PRO A 4 10.87 -2.80 9.86
C PRO A 4 11.15 -1.39 9.33
N HIS A 5 12.13 -0.70 9.91
CA HIS A 5 12.49 0.66 9.50
C HIS A 5 12.81 0.74 8.00
N SER A 6 13.57 -0.22 7.47
CA SER A 6 13.90 -0.33 6.03
C SER A 6 12.66 -0.35 5.13
N VAL A 7 11.61 -1.10 5.51
CA VAL A 7 10.35 -1.18 4.75
C VAL A 7 9.56 0.13 4.83
N ARG A 8 9.55 0.79 5.99
CA ARG A 8 8.88 2.09 6.16
C ARG A 8 9.57 3.18 5.33
N THR A 9 10.90 3.23 5.37
CA THR A 9 11.71 4.16 4.59
C THR A 9 11.55 3.90 3.10
N ALA A 10 11.57 2.65 2.65
CA ALA A 10 11.33 2.30 1.25
C ALA A 10 9.94 2.75 0.78
N ALA A 11 8.90 2.51 1.59
CA ALA A 11 7.56 2.99 1.27
C ALA A 11 7.48 4.53 1.22
N GLY A 12 8.19 5.21 2.13
CA GLY A 12 8.33 6.67 2.10
C GLY A 12 8.97 7.16 0.80
N LEU A 13 10.07 6.54 0.37
CA LEU A 13 10.76 6.89 -0.88
C LEU A 13 9.87 6.63 -2.12
N TRP A 14 9.09 5.56 -2.14
CA TRP A 14 8.08 5.36 -3.21
C TRP A 14 7.03 6.47 -3.23
N LEU A 15 6.55 6.93 -2.07
CA LEU A 15 5.61 8.04 -2.00
C LEU A 15 6.25 9.37 -2.42
N THR A 16 7.52 9.59 -2.07
CA THR A 16 8.30 10.74 -2.54
C THR A 16 8.44 10.72 -4.06
N ALA A 17 8.75 9.57 -4.66
CA ALA A 17 8.82 9.41 -6.11
C ALA A 17 7.48 9.78 -6.79
N VAL A 18 6.36 9.30 -6.24
CA VAL A 18 5.02 9.67 -6.73
C VAL A 18 4.76 11.17 -6.61
N ALA A 19 5.13 11.79 -5.49
CA ALA A 19 4.97 13.23 -5.29
C ALA A 19 5.79 14.05 -6.31
N LEU A 20 7.03 13.64 -6.58
CA LEU A 20 7.88 14.28 -7.60
C LEU A 20 7.29 14.13 -9.00
N GLY A 21 6.79 12.93 -9.36
CA GLY A 21 6.08 12.73 -10.61
C GLY A 21 4.82 13.60 -10.73
N ALA A 22 4.08 13.80 -9.63
CA ALA A 22 2.91 14.67 -9.63
C ALA A 22 3.28 16.15 -9.86
N VAL A 23 4.39 16.62 -9.27
CA VAL A 23 4.94 17.97 -9.53
C VAL A 23 5.33 18.13 -10.99
N GLU A 24 6.03 17.15 -11.57
CA GLU A 24 6.39 17.16 -13.00
C GLU A 24 5.16 17.24 -13.90
N THR A 25 4.14 16.44 -13.61
CA THR A 25 2.88 16.48 -14.34
C THR A 25 2.24 17.87 -14.25
N ALA A 26 2.24 18.49 -13.07
CA ALA A 26 1.66 19.81 -12.88
C ALA A 26 2.41 20.86 -13.71
N ILE A 27 3.74 20.87 -13.65
CA ILE A 27 4.57 21.81 -14.44
C ILE A 27 4.34 21.61 -15.94
N ALA A 28 4.36 20.36 -16.42
CA ALA A 28 4.16 20.06 -17.84
C ALA A 28 2.76 20.45 -18.33
N VAL A 29 1.71 20.14 -17.56
CA VAL A 29 0.33 20.52 -17.90
C VAL A 29 0.15 22.03 -17.88
N SER A 30 0.70 22.72 -16.88
CA SER A 30 0.66 24.19 -16.83
C SER A 30 1.34 24.82 -18.04
N GLY A 31 2.51 24.31 -18.47
CA GLY A 31 3.20 24.78 -19.68
C GLY A 31 2.34 24.64 -20.93
N LEU A 32 1.72 23.48 -21.12
CA LEU A 32 0.84 23.20 -22.27
C LEU A 32 -0.43 24.06 -22.29
N LEU A 33 -1.01 24.32 -21.11
CA LEU A 33 -2.18 25.19 -20.99
C LEU A 33 -1.85 26.65 -21.31
N ILE A 34 -0.66 27.10 -20.92
CA ILE A 34 -0.17 28.47 -21.21
C ILE A 34 0.17 28.62 -22.71
N SER A 35 0.77 27.60 -23.33
CA SER A 35 1.10 27.65 -24.77
C SER A 35 -0.12 27.44 -25.68
N GLY A 36 -1.21 26.86 -25.17
CA GLY A 36 -2.42 26.58 -25.94
C GLY A 36 -2.28 25.44 -26.96
N GLU A 37 -1.21 24.66 -26.85
CA GLU A 37 -0.83 23.64 -27.84
C GLU A 37 -1.51 22.29 -27.66
N ALA A 38 -2.19 22.05 -26.52
CA ALA A 38 -2.78 20.76 -26.20
C ALA A 38 -4.29 20.70 -26.48
N SER A 39 -4.72 19.66 -27.20
CA SER A 39 -6.14 19.33 -27.30
C SER A 39 -6.66 18.79 -25.96
N VAL A 40 -7.91 19.09 -25.62
CA VAL A 40 -8.53 18.64 -24.35
C VAL A 40 -8.51 17.12 -24.22
N GLY A 41 -8.69 16.39 -25.34
CA GLY A 41 -8.68 14.93 -25.37
C GLY A 41 -7.31 14.32 -25.06
N GLU A 42 -6.24 14.85 -25.64
CA GLU A 42 -4.87 14.37 -25.38
C GLU A 42 -4.42 14.69 -23.96
N LEU A 43 -4.75 15.90 -23.48
CA LEU A 43 -4.46 16.31 -22.10
C LEU A 43 -5.19 15.40 -21.11
N ALA A 44 -6.49 15.15 -21.33
CA ALA A 44 -7.29 14.29 -20.46
C ALA A 44 -6.81 12.84 -20.46
N GLY A 45 -6.49 12.26 -21.63
CA GLY A 45 -5.99 10.90 -21.73
C GLY A 45 -4.63 10.72 -21.06
N GLY A 46 -3.69 11.61 -21.35
CA GLY A 46 -2.34 11.57 -20.78
C GLY A 46 -2.31 11.84 -19.27
N LEU A 47 -3.15 12.75 -18.77
CA LEU A 47 -3.27 13.04 -17.35
C LEU A 47 -3.98 11.89 -16.62
N GLY A 48 -5.07 11.37 -17.17
CA GLY A 48 -5.83 10.26 -16.59
C GLY A 48 -4.98 9.01 -16.39
N LEU A 49 -4.17 8.64 -17.39
CA LEU A 49 -3.23 7.52 -17.28
C LEU A 49 -2.20 7.75 -16.15
N ARG A 50 -1.62 8.94 -16.06
CA ARG A 50 -0.64 9.26 -15.00
C ARG A 50 -1.27 9.18 -13.60
N LEU A 51 -2.48 9.72 -13.44
CA LEU A 51 -3.21 9.62 -12.17
C LEU A 51 -3.50 8.17 -11.79
N ALA A 52 -3.87 7.33 -12.76
CA ALA A 52 -4.07 5.90 -12.53
C ALA A 52 -2.78 5.20 -12.08
N ILE A 53 -1.64 5.52 -12.71
CA ILE A 53 -0.32 5.01 -12.32
C ILE A 53 0.05 5.48 -10.91
N TYR A 54 -0.17 6.76 -10.56
CA TYR A 54 0.10 7.28 -9.22
C TYR A 54 -0.76 6.62 -8.15
N ALA A 55 -2.05 6.42 -8.42
CA ALA A 55 -2.94 5.69 -7.52
C ALA A 55 -2.47 4.24 -7.30
N ALA A 56 -2.10 3.53 -8.38
CA ALA A 56 -1.56 2.18 -8.29
C ALA A 56 -0.24 2.14 -7.49
N ALA A 57 0.65 3.11 -7.70
CA ALA A 57 1.92 3.24 -6.99
C ALA A 57 1.70 3.46 -5.48
N ILE A 58 0.81 4.38 -5.11
CA ILE A 58 0.44 4.62 -3.70
C ILE A 58 -0.15 3.34 -3.10
N TYR A 59 -1.09 2.68 -3.78
CA TYR A 59 -1.68 1.43 -3.32
C TYR A 59 -0.60 0.36 -3.07
N LEU A 60 0.34 0.20 -4.00
CA LEU A 60 1.44 -0.75 -3.88
C LEU A 60 2.40 -0.40 -2.74
N ALA A 61 2.73 0.87 -2.52
CA ALA A 61 3.54 1.33 -1.40
C ALA A 61 2.87 1.04 -0.05
N LEU A 62 1.54 1.20 0.04
CA LEU A 62 0.77 0.82 1.22
C LEU A 62 0.68 -0.70 1.40
N ALA A 63 0.55 -1.45 0.30
CA ALA A 63 0.59 -2.91 0.30
C ALA A 63 1.96 -3.44 0.77
N LEU A 64 3.04 -2.76 0.41
CA LEU A 64 4.40 -3.05 0.85
C LEU A 64 4.52 -2.90 2.38
N ARG A 65 3.99 -1.81 2.95
CA ARG A 65 3.94 -1.59 4.42
C ARG A 65 3.17 -2.67 5.17
N ARG A 66 2.23 -3.35 4.50
CA ARG A 66 1.42 -4.45 5.06
C ARG A 66 2.10 -5.82 4.93
N GLY A 67 3.34 -5.89 4.43
CA GLY A 67 4.09 -7.15 4.33
C GLY A 67 3.69 -8.03 3.14
N LYS A 68 3.03 -7.47 2.11
CA LYS A 68 2.62 -8.23 0.92
C LYS A 68 3.81 -8.42 -0.02
N ASN A 69 4.44 -9.59 0.00
CA ASN A 69 5.66 -9.88 -0.77
C ASN A 69 5.50 -9.66 -2.28
N TRP A 70 4.30 -9.90 -2.85
CA TRP A 70 4.04 -9.66 -4.27
C TRP A 70 4.16 -8.18 -4.66
N ALA A 71 3.85 -7.25 -3.73
CA ALA A 71 4.00 -5.82 -3.97
C ALA A 71 5.46 -5.45 -4.28
N ARG A 72 6.45 -6.22 -3.80
CA ARG A 72 7.86 -5.96 -4.09
C ARG A 72 8.20 -6.20 -5.55
N LEU A 73 7.76 -7.34 -6.07
CA LEU A 73 8.00 -7.72 -7.46
C LEU A 73 7.27 -6.78 -8.40
N THR A 74 6.01 -6.45 -8.08
CA THR A 74 5.24 -5.50 -8.88
C THR A 74 5.91 -4.12 -8.89
N LEU A 75 6.24 -3.54 -7.73
CA LEU A 75 6.90 -2.22 -7.65
C LEU A 75 8.22 -2.18 -8.42
N THR A 76 9.04 -3.21 -8.28
CA THR A 76 10.35 -3.25 -8.93
C THR A 76 10.21 -3.40 -10.46
N ALA A 77 9.34 -4.31 -10.91
CA ALA A 77 9.15 -4.58 -12.32
C ALA A 77 8.43 -3.43 -13.05
N THR A 78 7.34 -2.91 -12.50
CA THR A 78 6.56 -1.87 -13.17
C THR A 78 7.18 -0.49 -12.97
N LEU A 79 7.24 0.00 -11.73
CA LEU A 79 7.68 1.36 -11.46
C LEU A 79 9.20 1.51 -11.45
N GLY A 80 9.92 0.49 -10.98
CA GLY A 80 11.37 0.50 -11.00
C GLY A 80 11.92 0.51 -12.42
N VAL A 81 11.54 -0.44 -13.26
CA VAL A 81 12.09 -0.56 -14.62
C VAL A 81 11.40 0.41 -15.59
N PHE A 82 10.09 0.32 -15.79
CA PHE A 82 9.42 1.17 -16.79
C PHE A 82 9.41 2.64 -16.38
N GLY A 83 9.24 2.94 -15.10
CA GLY A 83 9.31 4.32 -14.60
C GLY A 83 10.69 4.95 -14.82
N THR A 84 11.77 4.21 -14.56
CA THR A 84 13.14 4.70 -14.80
C THR A 84 13.42 4.89 -16.29
N ILE A 85 13.01 3.96 -17.14
CA ILE A 85 13.16 4.10 -18.60
C ILE A 85 12.47 5.37 -19.11
N SER A 86 11.26 5.66 -18.62
CA SER A 86 10.53 6.87 -18.97
C SER A 86 11.26 8.15 -18.56
N LEU A 87 12.04 8.14 -17.48
CA LEU A 87 12.78 9.32 -17.00
C LEU A 87 14.05 9.58 -17.80
N VAL A 88 14.74 8.53 -18.27
CA VAL A 88 16.03 8.65 -18.95
C VAL A 88 15.91 8.81 -20.47
N ILE A 89 14.79 8.41 -21.08
CA ILE A 89 14.66 8.41 -22.54
C ILE A 89 14.78 9.82 -23.14
N GLU A 90 14.22 10.82 -22.48
CA GLU A 90 14.22 12.19 -22.96
C GLU A 90 15.59 12.89 -22.78
N PRO A 91 16.28 12.77 -21.62
CA PRO A 91 17.69 13.17 -21.50
C PRO A 91 18.59 12.50 -22.54
N ILE A 92 18.44 11.19 -22.76
CA ILE A 92 19.24 10.47 -23.76
C ILE A 92 18.99 11.05 -25.16
N ARG A 93 17.74 11.30 -25.54
CA ARG A 93 17.39 11.93 -26.83
C ARG A 93 18.03 13.31 -26.98
N TYR A 94 18.02 14.12 -25.92
CA TYR A 94 18.68 15.44 -25.92
C TYR A 94 20.19 15.34 -26.18
N PHE A 95 20.88 14.43 -25.49
CA PHE A 95 22.31 14.21 -25.71
C PHE A 95 22.61 13.63 -27.11
N MET A 96 21.77 12.73 -27.61
CA MET A 96 21.90 12.19 -28.97
C MET A 96 21.68 13.25 -30.06
N ALA A 97 20.89 14.29 -29.78
CA ALA A 97 20.70 15.43 -30.67
C ALA A 97 21.86 16.45 -30.62
N GLY A 98 22.93 16.16 -29.87
CA GLY A 98 24.09 17.04 -29.73
C GLY A 98 23.99 18.06 -28.60
N GLY A 99 22.98 17.94 -27.72
CA GLY A 99 22.83 18.79 -26.55
C GLY A 99 23.94 18.58 -25.53
N GLY A 100 24.44 19.66 -24.92
CA GLY A 100 25.47 19.63 -23.87
C GLY A 100 24.89 19.91 -22.49
N LEU A 101 25.43 19.29 -21.43
CA LEU A 101 24.96 19.51 -20.06
C LEU A 101 25.15 20.97 -19.61
N SER A 102 26.29 21.59 -19.96
CA SER A 102 26.55 23.00 -19.68
C SER A 102 25.57 23.92 -20.40
N ALA A 103 25.33 23.67 -21.69
CA ALA A 103 24.36 24.43 -22.48
C ALA A 103 22.95 24.33 -21.88
N ALA A 104 22.52 23.12 -21.50
CA ALA A 104 21.23 22.90 -20.84
C ALA A 104 21.08 23.68 -19.53
N LEU A 105 22.13 23.75 -18.71
CA LEU A 105 22.11 24.51 -17.45
C LEU A 105 22.14 26.03 -17.67
N TYR A 106 22.90 26.50 -18.66
CA TYR A 106 22.97 27.93 -18.98
C TYR A 106 21.69 28.49 -19.60
N SER A 107 20.97 27.67 -20.36
CA SER A 107 19.72 28.07 -21.02
C SER A 107 18.46 27.71 -20.22
N ALA A 108 18.58 26.98 -19.11
CA ALA A 108 17.42 26.57 -18.33
C ALA A 108 16.81 27.74 -17.57
N ASP A 109 15.50 27.91 -17.74
CA ASP A 109 14.69 28.74 -16.87
C ASP A 109 14.37 28.00 -15.55
N ALA A 110 13.66 28.66 -14.63
CA ALA A 110 13.31 28.07 -13.34
C ALA A 110 12.50 26.77 -13.48
N ALA A 111 11.62 26.68 -14.48
CA ALA A 111 10.83 25.49 -14.75
C ALA A 111 11.70 24.33 -15.27
N GLY A 112 12.62 24.60 -16.19
CA GLY A 112 13.60 23.64 -16.69
C GLY A 112 14.51 23.11 -15.60
N LEU A 113 15.01 23.98 -14.71
CA LEU A 113 15.81 23.57 -13.56
C LEU A 113 15.00 22.72 -12.57
N ALA A 114 13.75 23.10 -12.28
CA ALA A 114 12.86 22.35 -11.40
C ALA A 114 12.57 20.94 -11.96
N MET A 115 12.30 20.84 -13.27
CA MET A 115 12.10 19.56 -13.97
C MET A 115 13.37 18.70 -13.97
N GLY A 116 14.55 19.30 -14.16
CA GLY A 116 15.82 18.58 -14.09
C GLY A 116 16.09 18.02 -12.69
N ALA A 117 15.92 18.86 -11.66
CA ALA A 117 16.10 18.47 -10.27
C ALA A 117 15.09 17.41 -9.83
N SER A 118 13.81 17.57 -10.17
CA SER A 118 12.77 16.60 -9.81
C SER A 118 13.09 15.21 -10.35
N ARG A 119 13.57 15.11 -11.59
CA ARG A 119 13.96 13.83 -12.21
C ARG A 119 15.10 13.15 -11.46
N VAL A 120 16.13 13.91 -11.08
CA VAL A 120 17.26 13.37 -10.31
C VAL A 120 16.80 12.88 -8.94
N LEU A 121 16.00 13.68 -8.22
CA LEU A 121 15.44 13.26 -6.94
C LEU A 121 14.50 12.05 -7.08
N HIS A 122 13.72 11.99 -8.16
CA HIS A 122 12.80 10.90 -8.43
C HIS A 122 13.58 9.59 -8.65
N LEU A 123 14.61 9.62 -9.49
CA LEU A 123 15.50 8.47 -9.71
C LEU A 123 16.18 8.02 -8.41
N ALA A 124 16.72 8.97 -7.63
CA ALA A 124 17.33 8.66 -6.35
C ALA A 124 16.33 7.99 -5.38
N ALA A 125 15.09 8.48 -5.34
CA ALA A 125 14.02 7.90 -4.53
C ALA A 125 13.66 6.48 -4.98
N VAL A 126 13.49 6.23 -6.28
CA VAL A 126 13.20 4.88 -6.82
C VAL A 126 14.33 3.90 -6.49
N LEU A 127 15.58 4.27 -6.77
CA LEU A 127 16.74 3.42 -6.52
C LEU A 127 16.94 3.15 -5.02
N GLY A 128 16.78 4.18 -4.19
CA GLY A 128 16.81 4.04 -2.72
C GLY A 128 15.70 3.11 -2.21
N ALA A 129 14.49 3.23 -2.75
CA ALA A 129 13.37 2.38 -2.37
C ALA A 129 13.62 0.91 -2.76
N VAL A 130 14.06 0.66 -3.99
CA VAL A 130 14.39 -0.68 -4.49
C VAL A 130 15.50 -1.30 -3.65
N THR A 131 16.61 -0.61 -3.43
CA THR A 131 17.73 -1.13 -2.63
C THR A 131 17.31 -1.50 -1.20
N LEU A 132 16.55 -0.63 -0.53
CA LEU A 132 16.04 -0.90 0.82
C LEU A 132 15.07 -2.08 0.87
N MET A 133 14.26 -2.28 -0.18
CA MET A 133 13.34 -3.40 -0.26
C MET A 133 14.04 -4.75 -0.33
N PHE A 134 15.28 -4.82 -0.81
CA PHE A 134 16.04 -6.07 -0.95
C PHE A 134 17.10 -6.30 0.14
N GLN A 135 17.18 -5.42 1.14
CA GLN A 135 18.04 -5.65 2.30
C GLN A 135 17.59 -6.88 3.11
N ARG A 136 18.55 -7.51 3.80
CA ARG A 136 18.32 -8.71 4.63
C ARG A 136 17.18 -8.52 5.63
N SER A 137 17.15 -7.38 6.33
CA SER A 137 16.09 -7.04 7.29
C SER A 137 14.69 -7.01 6.70
N ALA A 138 14.56 -6.57 5.44
CA ALA A 138 13.29 -6.60 4.71
C ALA A 138 12.95 -8.04 4.29
N ASN A 139 13.92 -8.79 3.77
CA ASN A 139 13.73 -10.19 3.38
C ASN A 139 13.24 -11.05 4.54
N ASP A 140 13.80 -10.88 5.73
CA ASP A 140 13.41 -11.62 6.94
C ASP A 140 11.95 -11.32 7.33
N TYR A 141 11.54 -10.05 7.24
CA TYR A 141 10.16 -9.64 7.50
C TYR A 141 9.15 -10.27 6.52
N PHE A 142 9.46 -10.30 5.22
CA PHE A 142 8.58 -10.91 4.22
C PHE A 142 8.61 -12.46 4.28
N ALA A 143 9.74 -13.05 4.66
CA ALA A 143 9.89 -14.49 4.87
C ALA A 143 9.06 -14.97 6.07
N GLY A 144 9.10 -14.26 7.20
CA GLY A 144 8.29 -14.58 8.38
C GLY A 144 6.78 -14.56 8.11
N ASN A 145 6.30 -13.58 7.32
CA ASN A 145 4.89 -13.49 6.91
C ASN A 145 4.47 -14.61 5.94
N SER A 146 5.42 -15.11 5.14
CA SER A 146 5.20 -16.24 4.22
C SER A 146 5.24 -17.59 4.94
N GLY A 147 6.11 -17.72 5.94
CA GLY A 147 6.23 -18.90 6.81
C GLY A 147 5.00 -19.13 7.67
N ALA A 148 4.46 -18.09 8.32
CA ALA A 148 3.20 -18.18 9.08
C ALA A 148 2.01 -18.62 8.20
N ARG A 149 1.99 -18.22 6.92
CA ARG A 149 0.97 -18.66 5.94
C ARG A 149 1.17 -20.10 5.46
N ARG A 150 2.40 -20.63 5.53
CA ARG A 150 2.74 -22.04 5.22
C ARG A 150 2.51 -22.98 6.40
N LEU A 151 2.72 -22.51 7.63
CA LEU A 151 2.54 -23.30 8.86
C LEU A 151 1.07 -23.52 9.26
N ARG A 152 0.11 -22.80 8.67
CA ARG A 152 -1.29 -23.28 8.63
C ARG A 152 -1.29 -24.63 7.91
N THR A 153 -1.40 -25.71 8.66
CA THR A 153 -1.28 -27.05 8.10
C THR A 153 -2.36 -27.25 7.01
N PRO A 154 -2.10 -28.07 5.98
CA PRO A 154 -3.12 -28.42 5.00
C PRO A 154 -4.42 -28.92 5.66
N GLY A 155 -4.30 -29.56 6.83
CA GLY A 155 -5.41 -30.01 7.67
C GLY A 155 -6.32 -28.90 8.19
N GLU A 156 -5.78 -27.80 8.72
CA GLU A 156 -6.58 -26.66 9.21
C GLU A 156 -7.28 -25.91 8.07
N ARG A 157 -6.66 -25.84 6.88
CA ARG A 157 -7.30 -25.25 5.69
C ARG A 157 -8.44 -26.12 5.16
N ARG A 158 -8.32 -27.45 5.25
CA ARG A 158 -9.37 -28.39 4.89
C ARG A 158 -10.50 -28.38 5.92
N ALA A 159 -10.17 -28.34 7.21
CA ALA A 159 -11.14 -28.25 8.29
C ALA A 159 -11.96 -26.95 8.20
N ALA A 160 -11.33 -25.79 7.97
CA ALA A 160 -12.03 -24.52 7.80
C ALA A 160 -12.88 -24.45 6.52
N ALA A 161 -12.52 -25.17 5.46
CA ALA A 161 -13.31 -25.26 4.23
C ALA A 161 -14.49 -26.25 4.36
N VAL A 162 -14.34 -27.31 5.16
CA VAL A 162 -15.39 -28.28 5.52
C VAL A 162 -16.39 -27.68 6.51
N ASP A 163 -15.94 -26.82 7.41
CA ASP A 163 -16.81 -26.11 8.35
C ASP A 163 -17.74 -25.11 7.63
N THR A 164 -17.31 -24.55 6.48
CA THR A 164 -18.16 -23.70 5.64
C THR A 164 -19.15 -24.45 4.74
N THR A 165 -19.03 -25.77 4.59
CA THR A 165 -20.01 -26.59 3.85
C THR A 165 -20.99 -27.33 4.74
N THR A 166 -20.85 -27.23 6.07
CA THR A 166 -21.84 -27.78 6.99
C THR A 166 -22.87 -26.70 7.33
N THR A 167 -23.79 -26.46 6.40
CA THR A 167 -25.13 -26.01 6.76
C THR A 167 -25.87 -27.25 7.26
N PRO A 168 -26.20 -27.41 8.55
CA PRO A 168 -27.28 -28.30 8.91
C PRO A 168 -28.57 -27.61 8.47
N ALA A 169 -29.15 -28.12 7.39
CA ALA A 169 -30.57 -28.03 7.19
C ALA A 169 -31.29 -28.59 8.44
N GLN A 170 -32.46 -28.01 8.73
CA GLN A 170 -33.45 -28.51 9.68
C GLN A 170 -33.18 -28.27 11.17
N THR A 171 -33.47 -27.04 11.59
CA THR A 171 -34.16 -26.81 12.86
C THR A 171 -35.55 -27.48 12.77
N SER A 172 -35.59 -28.77 13.10
CA SER A 172 -36.84 -29.52 13.25
C SER A 172 -37.68 -28.89 14.36
N MET A 173 -38.97 -28.66 14.08
CA MET A 173 -39.96 -28.10 15.01
C MET A 173 -40.16 -28.89 16.32
N ALA A 174 -39.49 -30.03 16.49
CA ALA A 174 -39.53 -30.83 17.71
C ALA A 174 -38.81 -30.17 18.91
N ASP A 175 -37.78 -29.34 18.69
CA ASP A 175 -37.00 -28.72 19.79
C ASP A 175 -37.68 -27.48 20.40
N LEU A 176 -38.61 -26.86 19.66
CA LEU A 176 -39.39 -25.71 20.13
C LEU A 176 -40.50 -26.11 21.12
N ALA A 177 -40.93 -27.37 21.13
CA ALA A 177 -41.96 -27.84 22.07
C ALA A 177 -41.39 -28.19 23.46
N SER A 178 -40.13 -28.65 23.55
CA SER A 178 -39.51 -29.07 24.82
C SER A 178 -39.06 -27.90 25.70
N THR A 179 -38.83 -26.71 25.13
CA THR A 179 -38.30 -25.56 25.87
C THR A 179 -39.41 -24.72 26.54
N MET A 180 -40.69 -24.95 26.21
CA MET A 180 -41.80 -24.11 26.68
C MET A 180 -42.54 -24.61 27.93
N THR A 181 -42.26 -25.82 28.43
CA THR A 181 -43.03 -26.43 29.53
C THR A 181 -42.37 -26.33 30.92
N ALA A 182 -41.13 -25.84 31.04
CA ALA A 182 -40.35 -25.96 32.28
C ALA A 182 -39.96 -24.63 32.94
N ARG A 183 -40.84 -23.62 32.98
CA ARG A 183 -40.55 -22.41 33.79
C ARG A 183 -41.77 -21.67 34.34
N ARG A 184 -42.18 -22.03 35.56
CA ARG A 184 -42.81 -21.13 36.54
C ARG A 184 -42.71 -21.73 37.98
N PRO A 185 -42.87 -20.96 39.06
CA PRO A 185 -41.74 -20.53 39.92
C PRO A 185 -41.88 -20.99 41.38
N ALA A 186 -40.76 -21.08 42.12
CA ALA A 186 -40.77 -21.19 43.58
C ALA A 186 -40.15 -19.94 44.21
N SER A 187 -41.04 -19.15 44.81
CA SER A 187 -40.83 -18.16 45.86
C SER A 187 -39.80 -18.57 46.91
N ASN A 188 -38.82 -17.71 47.22
CA ASN A 188 -38.51 -17.41 48.62
C ASN A 188 -37.87 -16.02 48.80
N LYS A 189 -38.34 -15.30 49.83
CA LYS A 189 -37.92 -13.95 50.25
C LYS A 189 -36.92 -14.09 51.44
N PRO A 190 -36.47 -13.01 52.11
CA PRO A 190 -35.05 -12.66 52.26
C PRO A 190 -34.45 -12.98 53.65
N SER A 191 -33.13 -13.04 53.76
CA SER A 191 -32.42 -12.98 55.04
C SER A 191 -31.51 -11.75 55.05
N GLY A 192 -31.63 -10.95 56.11
CA GLY A 192 -31.11 -9.59 56.25
C GLY A 192 -29.61 -9.48 56.59
N PRO A 193 -29.15 -8.28 56.99
CA PRO A 193 -27.74 -7.91 57.06
C PRO A 193 -27.05 -8.45 58.32
N ASN A 194 -25.82 -8.96 58.17
CA ASN A 194 -24.97 -9.36 59.28
C ASN A 194 -24.17 -8.15 59.81
N ILE A 195 -24.30 -7.87 61.11
CA ILE A 195 -23.87 -6.64 61.80
C ILE A 195 -22.67 -6.90 62.73
N ASN A 196 -21.86 -7.93 62.47
CA ASN A 196 -20.77 -8.33 63.37
C ASN A 196 -19.46 -8.57 62.62
N ASP A 197 -18.79 -7.50 62.19
CA ASP A 197 -17.36 -7.57 61.88
C ASP A 197 -16.59 -6.42 62.57
N PRO A 198 -16.10 -6.64 63.81
CA PRO A 198 -15.16 -5.75 64.48
C PRO A 198 -13.76 -6.37 64.45
N SER A 199 -13.05 -6.30 63.32
CA SER A 199 -11.63 -6.72 63.27
C SER A 199 -10.77 -6.10 62.16
N ALA A 200 -11.02 -4.84 61.78
CA ALA A 200 -10.03 -4.04 61.04
C ALA A 200 -9.47 -2.96 61.98
N SER A 201 -8.32 -3.28 62.57
CA SER A 201 -7.44 -2.34 63.29
C SER A 201 -6.71 -1.42 62.32
#